data_AF-A0A7C5TV38-F1
#
_entry.id   AF-A0A7C5TV38-F1
#
_cell.length_a   1.000
_cell.length_b   1.000
_cell.length_c   1.000
_cell.angle_alpha   90.00
_cell.angle_beta   90.00
_cell.angle_gamma   90.00
#
_symmetry.space_group_name_H-M   'P 1'
#
loop_
_entity.id
_entity.type
_entity.pdbx_description
1 polymer ?
#
loop_
_entity_poly.entity_id
_entity_poly.type
_entity_poly.pdbx_seq_one_letter_code
_entity_poly.pdbx_strand_id
1 'polypeptide(L)'
;MLHAIFIVALVGGFYMAWNIGANDVANAFGTSVGSRALTFKQAVVVAAIFEFAGAILVGAHVTGTIRSGLFDPTLLVGKETT
;
A
#
# COMPACT_ATOMS: atom_id res chain seq x y z
N MET A 1 -5.55 -3.99 25.75
CA MET A 1 -5.61 -4.93 24.61
C MET A 1 -5.87 -4.23 23.28
N LEU A 2 -6.92 -3.41 23.13
CA LEU A 2 -7.22 -2.70 21.88
C LEU A 2 -6.07 -1.79 21.37
N HIS A 3 -5.47 -0.99 22.26
CA HIS A 3 -4.32 -0.14 21.91
C HIS A 3 -3.12 -0.92 21.37
N ALA A 4 -2.85 -2.11 21.93
CA ALA A 4 -1.76 -2.96 21.46
C ALA A 4 -2.02 -3.48 20.04
N ILE A 5 -3.27 -3.86 19.74
CA ILE A 5 -3.66 -4.32 18.39
C ILE A 5 -3.52 -3.17 17.39
N PHE A 6 -3.93 -1.95 17.74
CA PHE A 6 -3.73 -0.78 16.88
C PHE A 6 -2.26 -0.49 16.59
N ILE A 7 -1.40 -0.55 17.62
CA ILE A 7 0.03 -0.33 17.45
C ILE A 7 0.64 -1.39 16.52
N VAL A 8 0.32 -2.67 16.72
CA VAL A 8 0.81 -3.75 15.86
C VAL A 8 0.31 -3.59 14.43
N ALA A 9 -0.97 -3.24 14.23
CA ALA A 9 -1.53 -3.02 12.91
C ALA A 9 -0.86 -1.84 12.18
N LEU A 10 -0.59 -0.73 12.88
CA LEU A 10 0.09 0.42 12.31
C LEU A 10 1.54 0.10 11.93
N VAL A 11 2.29 -0.56 12.83
CA VAL A 11 3.68 -0.93 12.56
C VAL A 11 3.76 -1.94 11.41
N GLY A 12 2.88 -2.95 11.40
CA GLY A 12 2.80 -3.94 10.33
C GLY A 12 2.40 -3.32 8.98
N GLY A 13 1.40 -2.45 8.98
CA GLY A 13 0.97 -1.72 7.78
C GLY A 13 2.07 -0.80 7.24
N PHE A 14 2.78 -0.09 8.11
CA PHE A 14 3.92 0.75 7.72
C PHE A 14 5.06 -0.08 7.13
N TYR A 15 5.41 -1.20 7.75
CA TYR A 15 6.45 -2.09 7.24
C TYR A 15 6.08 -2.65 5.86
N MET A 16 4.83 -3.05 5.65
CA MET A 16 4.34 -3.50 4.33
C MET A 16 4.40 -2.39 3.30
N ALA A 17 3.91 -1.20 3.62
CA ALA A 17 3.94 -0.05 2.71
C ALA A 17 5.36 0.30 2.28
N TRP A 18 6.34 0.23 3.20
CA TRP A 18 7.74 0.47 2.89
C TRP A 18 8.30 -0.54 1.87
N ASN A 19 8.03 -1.83 2.08
CA ASN A 19 8.51 -2.89 1.19
C ASN A 19 7.88 -2.82 -0.20
N ILE A 20 6.57 -2.56 -0.26
CA ILE A 20 5.85 -2.41 -1.54
C ILE A 20 6.39 -1.20 -2.31
N GLY A 21 6.47 -0.03 -1.66
CA GLY A 21 6.96 1.18 -2.32
C GLY A 21 8.39 1.04 -2.86
N ALA A 22 9.29 0.38 -2.12
CA ALA A 22 10.65 0.13 -2.61
C ALA A 22 10.68 -0.79 -3.85
N ASN A 23 9.81 -1.81 -3.88
CA ASN A 23 9.70 -2.72 -5.02
C ASN A 23 9.14 -2.01 -6.26
N ASP A 24 8.07 -1.23 -6.07
CA ASP A 24 7.37 -0.54 -7.15
C ASP A 24 8.26 0.52 -7.80
N VAL A 25 8.98 1.32 -7.00
CA VAL A 25 9.92 2.32 -7.51
C VAL A 25 11.05 1.69 -8.31
N ALA A 26 11.59 0.55 -7.86
CA ALA A 26 12.62 -0.16 -8.62
C ALA A 26 12.09 -0.69 -9.96
N ASN A 27 10.85 -1.18 -9.98
CA ASN A 27 10.21 -1.69 -11.18
C ASN A 27 9.87 -0.57 -12.18
N ALA A 28 9.39 0.58 -11.68
CA ALA A 28 8.99 1.72 -12.50
C ALA A 28 10.17 2.55 -13.04
N PHE A 29 11.20 2.76 -12.21
CA PHE A 29 12.31 3.67 -12.53
C PHE A 29 13.65 2.95 -12.80
N GLY A 30 13.70 1.63 -12.71
CA GLY A 30 14.94 0.85 -12.90
C GLY A 30 15.58 1.06 -14.27
N THR A 31 14.78 1.09 -15.34
CA THR A 31 15.27 1.33 -16.71
C THR A 31 15.67 2.78 -16.94
N SER A 32 14.90 3.75 -16.42
CA SER A 32 15.20 5.18 -16.54
C SER A 32 16.48 5.59 -15.80
N VAL A 33 16.71 5.02 -14.61
CA VAL A 33 17.95 5.24 -13.87
C VAL A 33 19.11 4.45 -14.49
N GLY A 34 18.87 3.21 -14.93
CA GLY A 34 19.87 2.36 -15.58
C GLY A 34 20.36 2.89 -16.93
N SER A 35 19.47 3.53 -17.69
CA SER A 35 19.80 4.19 -18.98
C SER A 35 20.42 5.58 -18.83
N ARG A 36 20.57 6.09 -17.59
CA ARG A 36 21.01 7.46 -17.29
C ARG A 36 20.06 8.56 -17.80
N ALA A 37 18.82 8.23 -18.13
CA ALA A 37 17.80 9.23 -18.45
C ALA A 37 17.42 10.06 -17.20
N LEU A 38 17.43 9.43 -16.03
CA LEU A 38 17.22 10.08 -14.74
C LEU A 38 18.32 9.69 -13.75
N THR A 39 18.67 10.62 -12.85
CA THR A 39 19.50 10.27 -11.69
C THR A 39 18.65 9.58 -10.61
N PHE A 40 19.30 8.76 -9.77
CA PHE A 40 18.63 8.08 -8.66
C PHE A 40 17.86 9.05 -7.75
N LYS A 41 18.46 10.21 -7.42
CA LYS A 41 17.80 11.22 -6.58
C LYS A 41 16.55 11.80 -7.23
N GLN A 42 16.58 12.06 -8.54
CA GLN A 42 15.40 12.55 -9.27
C GLN A 42 14.29 11.49 -9.29
N ALA A 43 14.63 10.24 -9.57
CA ALA A 43 13.67 9.13 -9.56
C ALA A 43 12.98 8.99 -8.20
N VAL A 44 13.73 9.06 -7.09
CA VAL A 44 13.17 8.98 -5.73
C VAL A 44 12.21 10.14 -5.44
N VAL A 45 12.55 11.38 -5.81
CA VAL A 45 11.67 12.53 -5.56
C VAL A 45 10.39 12.45 -6.39
N VAL A 46 10.51 12.09 -7.66
CA VAL A 46 9.35 11.90 -8.56
C VAL A 46 8.46 10.78 -8.02
N ALA A 47 9.04 9.62 -7.73
CA ALA A 47 8.32 8.50 -7.13
C ALA A 47 7.59 8.90 -5.85
N ALA A 48 8.26 9.57 -4.91
CA ALA A 48 7.65 9.98 -3.66
C ALA A 48 6.41 10.87 -3.86
N ILE A 49 6.45 11.80 -4.81
CA ILE A 49 5.31 12.69 -5.10
C ILE A 49 4.16 11.90 -5.74
N PHE A 50 4.44 11.13 -6.79
CA PHE A 50 3.40 10.46 -7.57
C PHE A 50 2.80 9.24 -6.86
N GLU A 51 3.60 8.43 -6.15
CA GLU A 51 3.12 7.30 -5.35
C GLU A 51 2.27 7.80 -4.18
N PHE A 52 2.70 8.86 -3.49
CA PHE A 52 1.92 9.45 -2.40
C PHE A 52 0.62 10.08 -2.91
N ALA A 53 0.67 10.78 -4.05
CA ALA A 53 -0.52 11.32 -4.69
C ALA A 53 -1.50 10.20 -5.10
N GLY A 54 -1.02 9.11 -5.70
CA GLY A 54 -1.83 7.95 -6.05
C GLY A 54 -2.48 7.30 -4.83
N ALA A 55 -1.73 7.14 -3.74
CA ALA A 55 -2.23 6.59 -2.48
C ALA A 55 -3.36 7.46 -1.88
N ILE A 56 -3.26 8.79 -1.94
CA ILE A 56 -4.32 9.69 -1.43
C ILE A 56 -5.52 9.72 -2.37
N LEU A 57 -5.30 9.87 -3.67
CA LEU A 57 -6.36 10.15 -4.65
C LEU A 57 -7.18 8.89 -4.98
N VAL A 58 -6.54 7.72 -5.03
CA VAL A 58 -7.14 6.47 -5.54
C VAL A 58 -7.08 5.33 -4.51
N GLY A 59 -6.28 5.47 -3.44
CA GLY A 59 -6.07 4.39 -2.47
C GLY A 59 -7.33 3.90 -1.75
N ALA A 60 -8.33 4.77 -1.55
CA ALA A 60 -9.60 4.39 -0.93
C ALA A 60 -10.35 3.32 -1.76
N HIS A 61 -10.35 3.45 -3.09
CA HIS A 61 -10.99 2.49 -3.98
C HIS A 61 -10.27 1.13 -3.95
N VAL A 62 -8.93 1.14 -4.00
CA VAL A 62 -8.10 -0.09 -3.95
C VAL A 62 -8.22 -0.79 -2.59
N THR A 63 -8.24 -0.04 -1.48
CA THR A 63 -8.41 -0.64 -0.15
C THR A 63 -9.79 -1.29 -0.01
N GLY A 64 -10.83 -0.69 -0.62
CA GLY A 64 -12.17 -1.26 -0.67
C GLY A 64 -12.21 -2.60 -1.38
N THR A 65 -11.58 -2.71 -2.55
CA THR A 65 -11.53 -3.95 -3.33
C THR A 65 -10.70 -5.04 -2.67
N ILE A 66 -9.56 -4.68 -2.06
CA ILE A 66 -8.74 -5.62 -1.28
C ILE A 66 -9.57 -6.20 -0.11
N ARG A 67 -10.26 -5.34 0.65
CA ARG A 67 -11.08 -5.80 1.80
C ARG A 67 -12.15 -6.79 1.36
N SER A 68 -12.92 -6.45 0.32
CA SER A 68 -14.00 -7.32 -0.17
C SER A 68 -13.50 -8.59 -0.84
N GLY A 69 -12.31 -8.55 -1.46
CA GLY A 69 -11.70 -9.70 -2.12
C GLY A 69 -11.06 -10.70 -1.14
N LEU A 70 -10.67 -10.25 0.05
CA LEU A 70 -10.05 -11.11 1.06
C LEU A 70 -11.06 -11.89 1.90
N PHE A 71 -12.15 -11.25 2.32
CA PHE A 71 -13.15 -11.90 3.18
C PHE A 71 -14.53 -11.23 3.06
N ASP A 72 -15.60 -12.03 3.08
CA ASP A 72 -16.98 -11.54 3.15
C ASP A 72 -17.39 -11.32 4.63
N PRO A 73 -17.65 -10.07 5.07
CA PRO A 73 -18.13 -9.75 6.41
C PRO A 73 -19.38 -10.52 6.83
N THR A 74 -20.21 -10.87 5.87
CA THR A 74 -21.49 -11.55 6.07
C THR A 74 -21.32 -12.98 6.56
N LEU A 75 -20.16 -13.61 6.29
CA LEU A 75 -19.84 -14.96 6.77
C LEU A 75 -19.41 -14.98 8.25
N LEU A 76 -19.02 -13.83 8.81
CA LEU A 76 -18.63 -13.69 10.22
C LEU A 76 -19.75 -13.11 11.09
N VAL A 77 -20.74 -12.45 10.49
CA VAL A 77 -22.02 -12.17 11.14
C VAL A 77 -22.74 -13.50 11.21
N GLY A 78 -22.66 -14.15 12.37
CA GLY A 78 -23.29 -15.45 12.60
C GLY A 78 -24.72 -15.44 12.08
N LYS A 79 -25.08 -16.50 11.36
CA LYS A 79 -26.47 -16.89 11.15
C LYS A 79 -27.06 -17.07 12.55
N GLU A 80 -27.70 -16.01 13.08
CA GLU A 80 -28.58 -16.09 14.24
C GLU A 80 -29.70 -17.05 13.82
N THR A 81 -29.50 -18.33 14.04
CA THR A 81 -30.52 -19.36 13.85
C THR A 81 -31.65 -19.07 14.81
N THR A 82 -32.70 -18.41 14.32
CA THR A 82 -34.09 -18.66 14.68
C THR A 82 -34.98 -18.42 13.47
#